data_AF-A0A507ZJS3-F1
#
_entry.id   AF-A0A507ZJS3-F1
#
_cell.length_a   1.000
_cell.length_b   1.000
_cell.length_c   1.000
_cell.angle_alpha   90.00
_cell.angle_beta   90.00
_cell.angle_gamma   90.00
#
_symmetry.space_group_name_H-M   'P 1'
#
loop_
_entity.id
_entity.type
_entity.pdbx_description
1 polymer ?
#
loop_
_entity_poly.entity_id
_entity_poly.type
_entity_poly.pdbx_seq_one_letter_code
_entity_poly.pdbx_strand_id
1 'polypeptide(L)'
;MITQLKPLLITVLVLLCLNLSAQEQDDFKERYYQPDFENLDQFAKEVYGQQANALVLQNDYKLKFYKDLFTNRLKIVKLEQDPNIYEYLTEVPVYNKELIQPNGQFEPTKFNPLNYKLNYFNKDDKVFYRAYNTNYYIVIEKFNPTKIQ
;
A
#
# COMPACT_ATOMS: atom_id res chain seq x y z
N MET A 1 -25.03 -26.21 -39.84
CA MET A 1 -24.25 -26.35 -38.59
C MET A 1 -23.07 -25.38 -38.45
N ILE A 2 -22.63 -24.64 -39.49
CA ILE A 2 -21.43 -23.78 -39.40
C ILE A 2 -21.70 -22.40 -38.74
N THR A 3 -22.95 -21.96 -38.67
CA THR A 3 -23.33 -20.61 -38.21
C THR A 3 -23.23 -20.42 -36.69
N GLN A 4 -23.33 -21.50 -35.89
CA GLN A 4 -23.26 -21.45 -34.43
C GLN A 4 -21.82 -21.58 -33.87
N LEU A 5 -20.85 -21.95 -34.71
CA LEU A 5 -19.46 -22.17 -34.30
C LEU A 5 -18.69 -20.86 -34.08
N LYS A 6 -19.00 -19.82 -34.87
CA LYS A 6 -18.37 -18.50 -34.78
C LYS A 6 -18.67 -17.76 -33.46
N PRO A 7 -19.94 -17.65 -32.99
CA PRO A 7 -20.22 -17.00 -31.71
C PRO A 7 -19.64 -17.79 -30.53
N LEU A 8 -19.64 -19.13 -30.57
CA LEU A 8 -19.05 -19.96 -29.54
C LEU A 8 -17.55 -19.71 -29.38
N LEU A 9 -16.81 -19.64 -30.50
CA LEU A 9 -15.37 -19.38 -30.51
C LEU A 9 -15.04 -18.00 -29.94
N ILE A 10 -15.84 -16.97 -30.28
CA ILE A 10 -15.67 -15.61 -29.75
C ILE A 10 -15.92 -15.60 -28.24
N THR A 11 -16.97 -16.25 -27.75
CA THR A 11 -17.27 -16.32 -26.31
C THR A 11 -16.15 -17.01 -25.53
N VAL A 12 -15.61 -18.13 -26.05
CA VAL A 12 -14.46 -18.81 -25.43
C VAL A 12 -13.24 -17.91 -25.40
N LEU A 13 -12.96 -17.18 -26.48
CA LEU A 13 -11.84 -16.23 -26.55
C LEU A 13 -11.99 -15.09 -25.54
N VAL A 14 -13.19 -14.52 -25.42
CA VAL A 14 -13.50 -13.44 -24.45
C VAL A 14 -13.34 -13.94 -23.01
N LEU A 15 -13.87 -15.12 -22.69
CA LEU A 15 -13.70 -15.73 -21.37
C LEU A 15 -12.23 -16.00 -21.06
N LEU A 16 -11.43 -16.44 -22.04
CA LEU A 16 -9.99 -16.63 -21.85
C LEU A 16 -9.29 -15.30 -21.54
N CYS A 17 -9.58 -14.24 -22.30
CA CYS A 17 -9.00 -12.90 -22.09
C CYS A 17 -9.35 -12.30 -20.72
N LEU A 18 -10.58 -12.51 -20.24
CA LEU A 18 -11.01 -12.02 -18.93
C LEU A 18 -10.26 -12.70 -17.79
N ASN A 19 -10.02 -14.01 -17.90
CA ASN A 19 -9.26 -14.76 -16.89
C ASN A 19 -7.77 -14.36 -16.84
N LEU A 20 -7.12 -14.15 -18.00
CA LEU A 20 -5.73 -13.67 -18.03
C LEU A 20 -5.58 -12.30 -17.36
N SER A 21 -6.50 -11.37 -17.65
CA SER A 21 -6.48 -10.02 -17.08
C SER A 21 -6.65 -10.01 -15.55
N ALA A 22 -7.50 -10.89 -15.01
CA ALA A 22 -7.72 -11.00 -13.58
C ALA A 22 -6.47 -11.51 -12.85
N GLN A 23 -5.82 -12.55 -13.40
CA GLN A 23 -4.59 -13.10 -12.82
C GLN A 23 -3.45 -12.07 -12.80
N GLU A 24 -3.24 -11.32 -13.88
CA GLU A 24 -2.20 -10.27 -13.94
C GLU A 24 -2.47 -9.15 -12.91
N GLN A 25 -3.73 -8.76 -12.72
CA GLN A 25 -4.10 -7.77 -11.72
C GLN A 25 -3.84 -8.26 -10.29
N ASP A 26 -4.09 -9.53 -10.00
CA ASP A 26 -3.83 -10.11 -8.68
C ASP A 26 -2.32 -10.29 -8.44
N ASP A 27 -1.56 -10.79 -9.41
CA ASP A 27 -0.10 -10.86 -9.35
C ASP A 27 0.53 -9.46 -9.18
N PHE A 28 -0.04 -8.43 -9.81
CA PHE A 28 0.39 -7.05 -9.62
C PHE A 28 0.12 -6.58 -8.20
N LYS A 29 -1.07 -6.83 -7.62
CA LYS A 29 -1.40 -6.47 -6.23
C LYS A 29 -0.53 -7.21 -5.22
N GLU A 30 -0.15 -8.45 -5.51
CA GLU A 30 0.83 -9.19 -4.71
C GLU A 30 2.23 -8.59 -4.77
N ARG A 31 2.61 -7.89 -5.84
CA ARG A 31 3.95 -7.29 -5.97
C ARG A 31 3.98 -5.81 -5.66
N TYR A 32 2.84 -5.15 -5.75
CA TYR A 32 2.70 -3.72 -5.62
C TYR A 32 1.35 -3.42 -4.97
N TYR A 33 1.40 -2.78 -3.80
CA TYR A 33 0.23 -2.29 -3.12
C TYR A 33 0.44 -0.83 -2.74
N GLN A 34 -0.63 -0.06 -2.81
CA GLN A 34 -0.64 1.33 -2.40
C GLN A 34 -1.86 1.53 -1.51
N PRO A 35 -1.69 1.99 -0.25
CA PRO A 35 -2.82 2.22 0.62
C PRO A 35 -3.80 3.22 0.02
N ASP A 36 -5.09 2.91 0.11
CA ASP A 36 -6.13 3.82 -0.35
C ASP A 36 -6.36 4.94 0.67
N PHE A 37 -6.48 6.18 0.20
CA PHE A 37 -6.86 7.33 1.03
C PHE A 37 -8.25 7.16 1.63
N GLU A 38 -9.15 6.41 0.98
CA GLU A 38 -10.48 6.09 1.51
C GLU A 38 -10.40 5.33 2.85
N ASN A 39 -9.30 4.59 3.10
CA ASN A 39 -9.07 3.86 4.34
C ASN A 39 -8.51 4.74 5.48
N LEU A 40 -8.24 6.03 5.24
CA LEU A 40 -7.63 6.91 6.26
C LEU A 40 -8.46 7.01 7.54
N ASP A 41 -9.79 7.07 7.44
CA ASP A 41 -10.69 7.12 8.60
C ASP A 41 -10.51 5.89 9.48
N GLN A 42 -10.55 4.69 8.88
CA GLN A 42 -10.34 3.44 9.58
C GLN A 42 -8.94 3.38 10.20
N PHE A 43 -7.90 3.72 9.43
CA PHE A 43 -6.52 3.69 9.92
C PHE A 43 -6.27 4.64 11.09
N ALA A 44 -6.83 5.85 11.02
CA ALA A 44 -6.70 6.83 12.09
C ALA A 44 -7.46 6.39 13.34
N LYS A 45 -8.67 5.84 13.21
CA LYS A 45 -9.46 5.32 14.33
C LYS A 45 -8.79 4.13 15.00
N GLU A 46 -8.17 3.25 14.22
CA GLU A 46 -7.43 2.10 14.75
C GLU A 46 -6.26 2.55 15.65
N VAL A 47 -5.49 3.55 15.22
CA VAL A 47 -4.28 4.00 15.93
C VAL A 47 -4.59 4.98 17.07
N TYR A 48 -5.52 5.92 16.86
CA TYR A 48 -5.76 7.05 17.76
C TYR A 48 -7.11 6.96 18.51
N GLY A 49 -7.95 5.98 18.20
CA GLY A 49 -9.26 5.79 18.82
C GLY A 49 -10.11 7.06 18.77
N GLN A 50 -10.58 7.49 19.95
CA GLN A 50 -11.42 8.69 20.10
C GLN A 50 -10.72 9.98 19.65
N GLN A 51 -9.38 10.01 19.62
CA GLN A 51 -8.60 11.20 19.23
C GLN A 51 -8.40 11.32 17.72
N ALA A 52 -8.81 10.33 16.92
CA ALA A 52 -8.61 10.30 15.47
C ALA A 52 -9.15 11.57 14.76
N ASN A 53 -10.31 12.07 15.19
CA ASN A 53 -10.89 13.30 14.65
C ASN A 53 -9.99 14.51 14.88
N ALA A 54 -9.57 14.74 16.12
CA ALA A 54 -8.77 15.91 16.48
C ALA A 54 -7.34 15.86 15.88
N LEU A 55 -6.73 14.67 15.82
CA LEU A 55 -5.35 14.51 15.39
C LEU A 55 -5.18 14.38 13.87
N VAL A 56 -6.20 13.89 13.16
CA VAL A 56 -6.13 13.56 11.74
C VAL A 56 -7.34 14.06 10.96
N LEU A 57 -8.55 13.59 11.29
CA LEU A 57 -9.69 13.62 10.35
C LEU A 57 -10.36 15.00 10.22
N GLN A 58 -10.20 15.89 11.21
CA GLN A 58 -10.72 17.27 11.16
C GLN A 58 -9.61 18.31 10.94
N ASN A 59 -8.41 17.86 10.57
CA ASN A 59 -7.28 18.75 10.33
C ASN A 59 -6.94 18.77 8.84
N ASP A 60 -7.29 19.85 8.14
CA ASP A 60 -7.09 19.99 6.68
C ASP A 60 -5.65 19.77 6.24
N TYR A 61 -4.67 20.22 7.03
CA TYR A 61 -3.26 20.01 6.73
C TYR A 61 -2.90 18.51 6.78
N LYS A 62 -3.46 17.78 7.76
CA LYS A 62 -3.26 16.33 7.88
C LYS A 62 -3.96 15.59 6.75
N LEU A 63 -5.19 15.95 6.41
CA LEU A 63 -5.92 15.35 5.30
C LEU A 63 -5.15 15.52 3.99
N LYS A 64 -4.67 16.73 3.70
CA LYS A 64 -3.85 17.00 2.50
C LYS A 64 -2.55 16.19 2.50
N PHE A 65 -1.88 16.13 3.64
CA PHE A 65 -0.65 15.34 3.80
C PHE A 65 -0.89 13.85 3.55
N TYR A 66 -1.91 13.25 4.16
CA TYR A 66 -2.19 11.83 4.00
C TYR A 66 -2.71 11.49 2.61
N LYS A 67 -3.46 12.39 1.96
CA LYS A 67 -3.85 12.24 0.55
C LYS A 67 -2.62 12.12 -0.34
N ASP A 68 -1.68 13.06 -0.23
CA ASP A 68 -0.44 12.99 -0.99
C ASP A 68 0.39 11.74 -0.63
N LEU A 69 0.50 11.43 0.66
CA LEU A 69 1.24 10.25 1.12
C LEU A 69 0.69 8.96 0.49
N PHE A 70 -0.62 8.76 0.54
CA PHE A 70 -1.26 7.51 0.11
C PHE A 70 -1.44 7.45 -1.40
N THR A 71 -1.60 8.58 -2.09
CA THR A 71 -1.79 8.62 -3.55
C THR A 71 -0.48 8.67 -4.33
N ASN A 72 0.59 9.26 -3.78
CA ASN A 72 1.79 9.55 -4.56
C ASN A 72 3.07 8.90 -4.02
N ARG A 73 3.20 8.76 -2.69
CA ARG A 73 4.52 8.59 -2.06
C ARG A 73 4.75 7.24 -1.40
N LEU A 74 3.75 6.70 -0.73
CA LEU A 74 3.86 5.47 0.04
C LEU A 74 3.38 4.29 -0.79
N LYS A 75 4.27 3.33 -1.00
CA LYS A 75 4.00 2.10 -1.76
C LYS A 75 4.58 0.92 -1.01
N ILE A 76 3.96 -0.23 -1.15
CA ILE A 76 4.45 -1.50 -0.63
C ILE A 76 4.81 -2.34 -1.85
N VAL A 77 6.09 -2.70 -1.98
CA VAL A 77 6.58 -3.40 -3.17
C VAL A 77 7.34 -4.65 -2.78
N LYS A 78 7.16 -5.72 -3.53
CA LYS A 78 7.97 -6.93 -3.44
C LYS A 78 9.18 -6.76 -4.35
N LEU A 79 10.38 -6.83 -3.80
CA LEU A 79 11.64 -6.70 -4.55
C LEU A 79 12.33 -8.05 -4.67
N GLU A 80 12.94 -8.32 -5.83
CA GLU A 80 13.76 -9.52 -6.03
C GLU A 80 15.11 -9.43 -5.32
N GLN A 81 15.60 -8.21 -5.11
CA GLN A 81 16.88 -7.91 -4.46
C GLN A 81 16.69 -6.79 -3.45
N ASP A 82 17.45 -6.87 -2.36
CA ASP A 82 17.43 -5.85 -1.32
C ASP A 82 18.01 -4.53 -1.86
N PRO A 83 17.44 -3.37 -1.51
CA PRO A 83 18.02 -2.08 -1.86
C PRO A 83 19.32 -1.86 -1.06
N ASN A 84 20.20 -0.99 -1.57
CA ASN A 84 21.49 -0.72 -0.93
C ASN A 84 21.37 -0.21 0.52
N ILE A 85 20.27 0.49 0.82
CA ILE A 85 19.98 1.05 2.15
C ILE A 85 18.52 0.78 2.46
N TYR A 86 18.27 0.14 3.61
CA TYR A 86 16.95 -0.04 4.20
C TYR A 86 17.03 -0.16 5.71
N GLU A 87 15.90 0.08 6.38
CA GLU A 87 15.69 -0.19 7.80
C GLU A 87 14.73 -1.38 7.96
N TYR A 88 14.81 -2.13 9.05
CA TYR A 88 13.80 -3.15 9.34
C TYR A 88 12.55 -2.48 9.92
N LEU A 89 11.37 -2.81 9.38
CA LEU A 89 10.11 -2.29 9.90
C LEU A 89 9.91 -2.66 11.38
N THR A 90 10.44 -3.80 11.82
CA THR A 90 10.40 -4.26 13.22
C THR A 90 11.23 -3.40 14.18
N GLU A 91 12.17 -2.61 13.65
CA GLU A 91 13.00 -1.68 14.42
C GLU A 91 12.38 -0.27 14.47
N VAL A 92 11.39 0.01 13.61
CA VAL A 92 10.66 1.27 13.61
C VAL A 92 9.76 1.34 14.85
N PRO A 93 9.84 2.41 15.66
CA PRO A 93 8.94 2.59 16.78
C PRO A 93 7.47 2.65 16.33
N VAL A 94 6.58 2.01 17.08
CA VAL A 94 5.13 2.04 16.82
C VAL A 94 4.40 2.94 17.81
N TYR A 95 3.19 3.37 17.45
CA TYR A 95 2.27 4.07 18.36
C TYR A 95 1.51 3.09 19.26
N ASN A 96 1.11 1.94 18.72
CA ASN A 96 0.46 0.88 19.50
C ASN A 96 1.04 -0.50 19.16
N LYS A 97 1.70 -1.12 20.15
CA LYS A 97 2.31 -2.46 20.01
C LYS A 97 1.27 -3.58 19.88
N GLU A 98 0.05 -3.37 20.38
CA GLU A 98 -1.03 -4.35 20.29
C GLU A 98 -1.57 -4.50 18.86
N LEU A 99 -1.29 -3.52 17.99
CA LEU A 99 -1.68 -3.52 16.58
C LEU A 99 -0.61 -4.13 15.65
N ILE A 100 0.50 -4.63 16.19
CA ILE A 100 1.53 -5.31 15.41
C ILE A 100 1.10 -6.75 15.16
N GLN A 101 1.28 -7.24 13.93
CA GLN A 101 0.96 -8.63 13.57
C GLN A 101 1.86 -9.61 14.35
N PRO A 102 1.32 -10.41 15.29
CA PRO A 102 2.14 -11.21 16.23
C PRO A 102 2.91 -12.34 15.56
N ASN A 103 2.44 -12.82 14.40
CA ASN A 103 2.93 -14.01 13.73
C ASN A 103 3.99 -13.72 12.66
N GLY A 104 4.39 -12.46 12.46
CA GLY A 104 5.38 -12.07 11.46
C GLY A 104 4.96 -12.29 10.00
N GLN A 105 3.69 -12.65 9.76
CA GLN A 105 3.13 -12.70 8.42
C GLN A 105 2.82 -11.26 8.00
N PHE A 106 3.42 -10.80 6.92
CA PHE A 106 3.15 -9.47 6.40
C PHE A 106 2.13 -9.55 5.27
N GLU A 107 0.98 -8.91 5.48
CA GLU A 107 -0.07 -8.76 4.47
C GLU A 107 -0.09 -7.30 3.97
N PRO A 108 0.39 -7.02 2.75
CA PRO A 108 0.44 -5.65 2.21
C PRO A 108 -0.89 -4.91 2.26
N THR A 109 -1.99 -5.61 1.94
CA THR A 109 -3.34 -5.04 1.84
C THR A 109 -3.97 -4.67 3.19
N LYS A 110 -3.44 -5.21 4.29
CA LYS A 110 -3.89 -4.92 5.67
C LYS A 110 -2.92 -3.99 6.40
N PHE A 111 -1.86 -3.53 5.74
CA PHE A 111 -0.87 -2.69 6.37
C PHE A 111 -1.42 -1.29 6.66
N ASN A 112 -1.49 -0.94 7.94
CA ASN A 112 -1.79 0.43 8.38
C ASN A 112 -0.48 1.20 8.62
N PRO A 113 -0.09 2.15 7.73
CA PRO A 113 1.14 2.91 7.89
C PRO A 113 1.14 3.81 9.14
N LEU A 114 -0.03 4.29 9.60
CA LEU A 114 -0.13 5.20 10.74
C LEU A 114 0.32 4.56 12.05
N ASN A 115 0.37 3.22 12.15
CA ASN A 115 0.83 2.55 13.36
C ASN A 115 2.35 2.73 13.59
N TYR A 116 3.11 3.07 12.55
CA TYR A 116 4.57 3.15 12.59
C TYR A 116 5.05 4.60 12.51
N LYS A 117 6.13 4.92 13.25
CA LYS A 117 6.82 6.22 13.21
C LYS A 117 7.80 6.29 12.02
N LEU A 118 7.29 6.11 10.81
CA LEU A 118 8.08 6.14 9.57
C LEU A 118 8.56 7.56 9.24
N ASN A 119 9.67 7.67 8.51
CA ASN A 119 10.22 8.94 8.05
C ASN A 119 9.47 9.51 6.83
N TYR A 120 8.26 10.02 7.07
CA TYR A 120 7.43 10.63 6.01
C TYR A 120 7.97 11.95 5.45
N PHE A 121 8.95 12.58 6.11
CA PHE A 121 9.54 13.85 5.71
C PHE A 121 11.00 13.68 5.26
N ASN A 122 11.33 12.48 4.74
CA ASN A 122 12.67 12.17 4.26
C ASN A 122 13.12 13.13 3.13
N LYS A 123 14.44 13.33 3.05
CA LYS A 123 15.07 14.22 2.06
C LYS A 123 15.63 13.48 0.86
N ASP A 124 15.88 12.19 1.03
CA ASP A 124 16.33 11.26 0.00
C ASP A 124 15.21 10.99 -1.01
N ASP A 125 15.54 10.50 -2.19
CA ASP A 125 14.53 10.24 -3.22
C ASP A 125 13.54 9.17 -2.77
N LYS A 126 14.03 8.15 -2.03
CA LYS A 126 13.26 7.04 -1.47
C LYS A 126 13.87 6.57 -0.16
N VAL A 127 13.02 6.20 0.80
CA VAL A 127 13.40 5.42 1.99
C VAL A 127 12.69 4.07 1.93
N PHE A 128 13.40 3.02 2.35
CA PHE A 128 12.94 1.64 2.30
C PHE A 128 12.87 1.05 3.70
N TYR A 129 11.73 0.45 4.03
CA TYR A 129 11.55 -0.34 5.26
C TYR A 129 11.21 -1.77 4.90
N ARG A 130 12.07 -2.73 5.26
CA ARG A 130 11.85 -4.15 5.01
C ARG A 130 10.80 -4.69 5.97
N ALA A 131 9.74 -5.27 5.43
CA ALA A 131 8.65 -5.82 6.22
C ALA A 131 9.01 -7.23 6.73
N TYR A 132 9.35 -7.32 8.03
CA TYR A 132 9.62 -8.59 8.70
C TYR A 132 10.64 -9.47 7.93
N ASN A 133 10.47 -10.79 7.92
CA ASN A 133 11.30 -11.72 7.17
C ASN A 133 10.76 -11.96 5.73
N THR A 134 10.32 -10.89 5.06
CA THR A 134 9.81 -10.96 3.70
C THR A 134 10.66 -10.13 2.74
N ASN A 135 10.32 -10.20 1.46
CA ASN A 135 10.89 -9.34 0.41
C ASN A 135 9.98 -8.13 0.10
N TYR A 136 9.00 -7.85 0.96
CA TYR A 136 8.20 -6.65 0.87
C TYR A 136 8.91 -5.46 1.52
N TYR A 137 8.78 -4.31 0.88
CA TYR A 137 9.34 -3.05 1.31
C TYR A 137 8.26 -1.98 1.32
N ILE A 138 8.16 -1.25 2.43
CA ILE A 138 7.44 0.02 2.47
C ILE A 138 8.40 1.06 1.92
N VAL A 139 8.06 1.60 0.77
CA VAL A 139 8.82 2.64 0.06
C VAL A 139 8.12 3.95 0.26
N ILE A 140 8.84 4.94 0.75
CA ILE A 140 8.35 6.31 0.91
C ILE A 140 9.18 7.21 0.00
N GLU A 141 8.57 7.68 -1.09
CA GLU A 141 9.19 8.66 -1.97
C GLU A 141 9.24 10.04 -1.31
N LYS A 142 10.20 10.87 -1.72
CA LYS A 142 10.27 12.28 -1.34
C LYS A 142 8.99 13.03 -1.73
N PHE A 143 8.63 14.04 -0.93
CA PHE A 143 7.55 14.96 -1.31
C PHE A 143 7.89 15.69 -2.61
N ASN A 144 6.95 15.70 -3.55
CA ASN A 144 7.07 16.45 -4.80
C ASN A 144 5.86 17.40 -4.95
N PRO A 145 6.06 18.73 -4.85
CA PRO A 145 4.97 19.69 -4.90
C PRO A 145 4.22 19.72 -6.23
N THR A 146 4.80 19.20 -7.32
CA THR A 146 4.15 19.20 -8.64
C THR A 146 3.11 18.09 -8.81
N LYS A 147 3.03 17.12 -7.89
CA LYS A 147 2.09 15.98 -7.94
C LYS A 147 0.84 16.17 -7.09
N ILE A 148 0.64 17.34 -6.48
CA ILE A 148 -0.54 17.59 -5.65
C ILE A 148 -1.73 17.95 -6.56
N GLN A 149 -2.70 17.04 -6.65
CA GLN A 149 -4.01 17.27 -7.28
C GLN A 149 -5.06 17.72 -6.25
#